data_AF-A0A6N9BHU7-F1
#
_entry.id   AF-A0A6N9BHU7-F1
#
_cell.length_a   1.000
_cell.length_b   1.000
_cell.length_c   1.000
_cell.angle_alpha   90.00
_cell.angle_beta   90.00
_cell.angle_gamma   90.00
#
_symmetry.space_group_name_H-M   'P 1'
#
loop_
_entity.id
_entity.type
_entity.pdbx_description
1 polymer ?
#
loop_
_entity_poly.entity_id
_entity_poly.type
_entity_poly.pdbx_seq_one_letter_code
_entity_poly.pdbx_strand_id
1 'polypeptide(L)'
;MKIEERNEGPAVVISPAGRLDAIGAPELEARIAAVARTGPGRVVMDCREVAYISSAGLRALLLGARACIQIGCEFSVAGLRPECRSILDATGLLMVLDCPETVEAALAAPAAEDPREQEGGNGFAIAERQLERTVLLTVDGRLESRNAPILTERIFAAVGRGSARIVLDCGGMGYVDSSGMRALLVSAKLCQAKGGRMVLAALLPECRSIIDMGGFTSVIDHYETREAALTALG
;
A
#
# COMPACT_ATOMS: atom_id res chain seq x y z
N MET A 1 2.22 -13.74 25.38
CA MET A 1 1.82 -14.60 24.24
C MET A 1 2.96 -15.58 23.97
N LYS A 2 2.82 -16.63 23.17
CA LYS A 2 4.02 -17.38 22.71
C LYS A 2 4.31 -16.92 21.29
N ILE A 3 5.55 -16.52 21.00
CA ILE A 3 5.97 -16.14 19.65
C ILE A 3 7.15 -17.04 19.27
N GLU A 4 7.00 -17.77 18.17
CA GLU A 4 8.09 -18.54 17.57
C GLU A 4 8.62 -17.80 16.35
N GLU A 5 9.93 -17.92 16.13
CA GLU A 5 10.64 -17.31 15.01
C GLU A 5 11.41 -18.42 14.28
N ARG A 6 11.33 -18.43 12.95
CA ARG A 6 12.19 -19.27 12.13
C ARG A 6 12.68 -18.52 10.89
N ASN A 7 13.90 -18.82 10.48
CA ASN A 7 14.49 -18.29 9.26
C ASN A 7 14.21 -19.25 8.09
N GLU A 8 13.73 -18.71 6.98
CA GLU A 8 13.38 -19.44 5.76
C GLU A 8 14.03 -18.71 4.57
N GLY A 9 15.30 -19.01 4.31
CA GLY A 9 16.09 -18.31 3.28
C GLY A 9 16.20 -16.80 3.58
N PRO A 10 15.77 -15.90 2.66
CA PRO A 10 15.78 -14.46 2.89
C PRO A 10 14.60 -13.96 3.74
N ALA A 11 13.67 -14.85 4.11
CA ALA A 11 12.50 -14.53 4.89
C ALA A 11 12.64 -14.94 6.36
N VAL A 12 11.98 -14.20 7.25
CA VAL A 12 11.78 -14.59 8.65
C VAL A 12 10.29 -14.79 8.88
N VAL A 13 9.92 -15.96 9.40
CA VAL A 13 8.53 -16.26 9.76
C VAL A 13 8.36 -16.08 11.26
N ILE A 14 7.38 -15.26 11.65
CA ILE A 14 7.00 -15.00 13.04
C ILE A 14 5.62 -15.63 13.26
N SER A 15 5.56 -16.61 14.17
CA SER A 15 4.36 -17.41 14.46
C SER A 15 3.90 -17.16 15.90
N PRO A 16 3.08 -16.13 16.17
CA PRO A 16 2.44 -16.00 17.47
C PRO A 16 1.31 -17.00 17.66
N ALA A 17 1.22 -17.56 18.86
CA ALA A 17 0.11 -18.39 19.31
C ALA A 17 -0.65 -17.71 20.45
N GLY A 18 -1.98 -17.62 20.30
CA GLY A 18 -2.86 -17.01 21.28
C GLY A 18 -3.58 -15.76 20.75
N ARG A 19 -3.64 -14.69 21.55
CA ARG A 19 -4.46 -13.51 21.25
C ARG A 19 -3.59 -12.29 20.95
N LEU A 20 -3.88 -11.61 19.85
CA LEU A 20 -3.34 -10.28 19.53
C LEU A 20 -4.28 -9.20 20.06
N ASP A 21 -4.25 -9.00 21.37
CA ASP A 21 -4.98 -7.95 22.07
C ASP A 21 -4.02 -6.95 22.73
N ALA A 22 -4.53 -6.09 23.63
CA ALA A 22 -3.72 -5.07 24.29
C ALA A 22 -2.57 -5.63 25.14
N ILE A 23 -2.61 -6.93 25.49
CA ILE A 23 -1.56 -7.60 26.25
C ILE A 23 -0.52 -8.20 25.30
N GLY A 24 -0.96 -8.87 24.22
CA GLY A 24 -0.07 -9.53 23.26
C GLY A 24 0.59 -8.59 22.24
N ALA A 25 -0.07 -7.49 21.88
CA ALA A 25 0.38 -6.58 20.83
C ALA A 25 1.76 -5.95 21.08
N PRO A 26 2.09 -5.43 22.27
CA PRO A 26 3.41 -4.83 22.51
C PRO A 26 4.57 -5.81 22.34
N GLU A 27 4.37 -7.08 22.73
CA GLU A 27 5.36 -8.14 22.59
C GLU A 27 5.63 -8.46 21.12
N LEU A 28 4.57 -8.52 20.30
CA LEU A 28 4.69 -8.68 18.85
C LEU A 28 5.37 -7.48 18.19
N GLU A 29 4.97 -6.25 18.52
CA GLU A 29 5.56 -5.02 17.98
C GLU A 29 7.08 -4.99 18.22
N ALA A 30 7.50 -5.26 19.46
CA ALA A 30 8.91 -5.34 19.82
C ALA A 30 9.64 -6.43 19.02
N ARG A 31 8.96 -7.56 18.76
CA ARG A 31 9.57 -8.65 18.02
C ARG A 31 9.75 -8.36 16.54
N ILE A 32 8.71 -7.86 15.88
CA ILE A 32 8.81 -7.46 14.46
C ILE A 32 9.89 -6.40 14.30
N ALA A 33 9.96 -5.41 15.20
CA ALA A 33 11.02 -4.41 15.17
C ALA A 33 12.43 -5.00 15.36
N ALA A 34 12.57 -6.02 16.21
CA ALA A 34 13.86 -6.72 16.39
C ALA A 34 14.28 -7.50 15.14
N VAL A 35 13.33 -8.20 14.51
CA VAL A 35 13.56 -8.92 13.25
C VAL A 35 13.86 -7.94 12.12
N ALA A 36 13.12 -6.85 11.99
CA ALA A 36 13.39 -5.83 10.97
C ALA A 36 14.83 -5.29 11.08
N ARG A 37 15.36 -5.11 12.29
CA ARG A 37 16.77 -4.67 12.49
C ARG A 37 17.82 -5.67 11.99
N THR A 38 17.49 -6.94 11.78
CA THR A 38 18.42 -7.91 11.17
C THR A 38 18.50 -7.78 9.64
N GLY A 39 17.61 -6.97 9.03
CA GLY A 39 17.57 -6.70 7.60
C GLY A 39 17.12 -7.89 6.73
N PRO A 40 16.05 -8.63 7.09
CA PRO A 40 15.56 -9.69 6.22
C PRO A 40 14.96 -9.09 4.94
N GLY A 41 14.92 -9.88 3.86
CA GLY A 41 14.22 -9.46 2.63
C GLY A 41 12.70 -9.50 2.80
N ARG A 42 12.20 -10.39 3.67
CA ARG A 42 10.77 -10.59 3.91
C ARG A 42 10.51 -10.97 5.38
N VAL A 43 9.41 -10.46 5.94
CA VAL A 43 8.84 -10.94 7.20
C VAL A 43 7.44 -11.49 6.92
N VAL A 44 7.21 -12.75 7.26
CA VAL A 44 5.90 -13.39 7.16
C VAL A 44 5.34 -13.61 8.55
N MET A 45 4.18 -13.02 8.81
CA MET A 45 3.43 -13.20 10.04
C MET A 45 2.45 -14.36 9.90
N ASP A 46 2.73 -15.49 10.54
CA ASP A 46 1.92 -16.70 10.51
C ASP A 46 0.82 -16.65 11.59
N CYS A 47 -0.40 -16.36 11.16
CA CYS A 47 -1.54 -16.15 12.02
C CYS A 47 -2.41 -17.40 12.24
N ARG A 48 -1.93 -18.60 11.87
CA ARG A 48 -2.70 -19.86 12.02
C ARG A 48 -3.10 -20.12 13.47
N GLU A 49 -2.24 -19.80 14.41
CA GLU A 49 -2.46 -19.99 15.86
C GLU A 49 -2.99 -18.72 16.56
N VAL A 50 -3.35 -17.67 15.80
CA VAL A 50 -3.91 -16.43 16.34
C VAL A 50 -5.41 -16.57 16.51
N ALA A 51 -5.82 -16.76 17.75
CA ALA A 51 -7.19 -17.00 18.20
C ALA A 51 -8.11 -15.76 18.07
N TYR A 52 -7.54 -14.56 18.09
CA TYR A 52 -8.29 -13.31 18.16
C TYR A 52 -7.38 -12.12 17.89
N ILE A 53 -7.93 -11.07 17.25
CA ILE A 53 -7.25 -9.80 17.03
C ILE A 53 -8.16 -8.65 17.48
N SER A 54 -7.67 -7.77 18.36
CA SER A 54 -8.34 -6.52 18.75
C SER A 54 -7.77 -5.32 17.99
N SER A 55 -8.30 -4.11 18.24
CA SER A 55 -7.74 -2.86 17.70
C SER A 55 -6.25 -2.67 18.01
N ALA A 56 -5.77 -3.15 19.17
CA ALA A 56 -4.35 -3.12 19.52
C ALA A 56 -3.54 -4.08 18.64
N GLY A 57 -4.06 -5.27 18.35
CA GLY A 57 -3.44 -6.22 17.43
C GLY A 57 -3.39 -5.73 15.99
N LEU A 58 -4.47 -5.10 15.50
CA LEU A 58 -4.49 -4.48 14.16
C LEU A 58 -3.44 -3.36 14.04
N ARG A 59 -3.31 -2.53 15.08
CA ARG A 59 -2.26 -1.51 15.16
C ARG A 59 -0.86 -2.14 15.14
N ALA A 60 -0.64 -3.23 15.85
CA ALA A 60 0.64 -3.94 15.85
C ALA A 60 1.01 -4.45 14.46
N LEU A 61 0.07 -5.03 13.71
CA LEU A 61 0.28 -5.44 12.33
C LEU A 61 0.65 -4.27 11.42
N LEU A 62 -0.06 -3.14 11.53
CA LEU A 62 0.23 -1.92 10.77
C LEU A 62 1.62 -1.33 11.08
N LEU A 63 2.00 -1.29 12.36
CA LEU A 63 3.32 -0.80 12.76
C LEU A 63 4.44 -1.74 12.31
N GLY A 64 4.21 -3.05 12.36
CA GLY A 64 5.12 -4.05 11.82
C GLY A 64 5.34 -3.89 10.32
N ALA A 65 4.26 -3.76 9.55
CA ALA A 65 4.33 -3.49 8.12
C ALA A 65 5.11 -2.20 7.82
N ARG A 66 4.81 -1.11 8.53
CA ARG A 66 5.51 0.16 8.38
C ARG A 66 7.02 0.05 8.67
N ALA A 67 7.40 -0.67 9.73
CA ALA A 67 8.79 -0.86 10.09
C ALA A 67 9.57 -1.64 9.01
N CYS A 68 8.94 -2.64 8.39
CA CYS A 68 9.54 -3.40 7.29
C CYS A 68 9.68 -2.55 6.02
N ILE A 69 8.64 -1.78 5.66
CA ILE A 69 8.68 -0.87 4.50
C ILE A 69 9.82 0.14 4.62
N GLN A 70 10.06 0.70 5.81
CA GLN A 70 11.12 1.70 6.03
C GLN A 70 12.54 1.19 5.73
N ILE A 71 12.75 -0.12 5.74
CA ILE A 71 14.05 -0.75 5.48
C ILE A 71 14.07 -1.56 4.19
N GLY A 72 13.01 -1.46 3.37
CA GLY A 72 12.87 -2.22 2.12
C GLY A 72 12.60 -3.72 2.31
N CYS A 73 12.12 -4.13 3.49
CA CYS A 73 11.69 -5.49 3.78
C CYS A 73 10.20 -5.65 3.44
N GLU A 74 9.83 -6.73 2.77
CA GLU A 74 8.44 -7.09 2.55
C GLU A 74 7.78 -7.58 3.85
N PHE A 75 6.48 -7.32 4.02
CA PHE A 75 5.71 -7.78 5.17
C PHE A 75 4.37 -8.37 4.74
N SER A 76 4.12 -9.63 5.09
CA SER A 76 2.91 -10.39 4.76
C SER A 76 2.25 -10.94 6.01
N VAL A 77 0.92 -11.05 6.03
CA VAL A 77 0.14 -11.69 7.10
C VAL A 77 -0.58 -12.93 6.54
N ALA A 78 -0.01 -14.10 6.80
CA ALA A 78 -0.47 -15.36 6.24
C ALA A 78 -1.30 -16.18 7.24
N GLY A 79 -2.13 -17.09 6.75
CA GLY A 79 -2.80 -18.08 7.61
C GLY A 79 -3.85 -17.48 8.54
N LEU A 80 -4.45 -16.35 8.18
CA LEU A 80 -5.51 -15.72 8.95
C LEU A 80 -6.72 -16.65 9.08
N ARG A 81 -7.07 -17.02 10.31
CA ARG A 81 -8.33 -17.73 10.59
C ARG A 81 -9.56 -16.88 10.20
N PRO A 82 -10.70 -17.49 9.83
CA PRO A 82 -11.86 -16.79 9.27
C PRO A 82 -12.37 -15.61 10.12
N GLU A 83 -12.34 -15.72 11.45
CA GLU A 83 -12.79 -14.66 12.36
C GLU A 83 -11.82 -13.47 12.32
N CYS A 84 -10.52 -13.75 12.28
CA CYS A 84 -9.49 -12.71 12.19
C CYS A 84 -9.52 -12.05 10.82
N ARG A 85 -9.68 -12.84 9.75
CA ARG A 85 -9.83 -12.34 8.39
C ARG A 85 -11.05 -11.43 8.25
N SER A 86 -12.19 -11.82 8.82
CA SER A 86 -13.41 -10.98 8.86
C SER A 86 -13.20 -9.66 9.59
N ILE A 87 -12.43 -9.65 10.69
CA ILE A 87 -12.09 -8.42 11.42
C ILE A 87 -11.20 -7.51 10.55
N LEU A 88 -10.20 -8.07 9.88
CA LEU A 88 -9.35 -7.32 8.95
C LEU A 88 -10.18 -6.78 7.76
N ASP A 89 -11.15 -7.54 7.27
CA ASP A 89 -12.03 -7.13 6.18
C ASP A 89 -12.94 -5.97 6.59
N ALA A 90 -13.64 -6.13 7.73
CA ALA A 90 -14.52 -5.11 8.30
C ALA A 90 -13.79 -3.79 8.63
N THR A 91 -12.48 -3.86 8.91
CA THR A 91 -11.63 -2.68 9.16
C THR A 91 -10.90 -2.18 7.92
N GLY A 92 -11.08 -2.81 6.76
CA GLY A 92 -10.45 -2.46 5.49
C GLY A 92 -8.95 -2.80 5.39
N LEU A 93 -8.42 -3.57 6.34
CA LEU A 93 -7.02 -3.94 6.44
C LEU A 93 -6.62 -5.12 5.55
N LEU A 94 -7.57 -5.90 5.02
CA LEU A 94 -7.27 -6.83 3.92
C LEU A 94 -6.87 -6.11 2.64
N MET A 95 -7.30 -4.85 2.50
CA MET A 95 -6.75 -4.00 1.46
C MET A 95 -5.35 -3.54 1.92
N VAL A 96 -5.24 -2.95 3.12
CA VAL A 96 -4.01 -2.73 3.92
C VAL A 96 -2.76 -3.53 3.55
N LEU A 97 -2.85 -4.79 3.92
CA LEU A 97 -1.75 -5.71 4.16
C LEU A 97 -1.76 -6.80 3.10
N ASP A 98 -0.59 -7.24 2.67
CA ASP A 98 -0.47 -8.46 1.90
C ASP A 98 -0.90 -9.66 2.76
N CYS A 99 -2.00 -10.33 2.39
CA CYS A 99 -2.63 -11.37 3.20
C CYS A 99 -2.83 -12.69 2.44
N PRO A 100 -1.74 -13.36 2.02
CA PRO A 100 -1.80 -14.66 1.36
C PRO A 100 -2.47 -15.69 2.27
N GLU A 101 -3.13 -16.68 1.67
CA GLU A 101 -3.87 -17.70 2.43
C GLU A 101 -2.96 -18.54 3.33
N THR A 102 -1.75 -18.85 2.85
CA THR A 102 -0.81 -19.73 3.53
C THR A 102 0.58 -19.12 3.65
N VAL A 103 1.36 -19.60 4.63
CA VAL A 103 2.74 -19.15 4.81
C VAL A 103 3.59 -19.58 3.62
N GLU A 104 3.31 -20.77 3.08
CA GLU A 104 3.97 -21.32 1.92
C GLU A 104 3.73 -20.43 0.69
N ALA A 105 2.52 -19.91 0.50
CA ALA A 105 2.23 -18.94 -0.55
C ALA A 105 2.97 -17.61 -0.34
N ALA A 106 3.08 -17.14 0.91
CA ALA A 106 3.86 -15.94 1.24
C ALA A 106 5.36 -16.10 0.99
N LEU A 107 5.91 -17.30 1.20
CA LEU A 107 7.31 -17.62 0.98
C LEU A 107 7.63 -17.93 -0.48
N ALA A 108 6.69 -18.54 -1.21
CA ALA A 108 6.82 -18.87 -2.62
C ALA A 108 6.48 -17.69 -3.53
N ALA A 109 5.80 -16.67 -3.01
CA ALA A 109 5.67 -15.39 -3.71
C ALA A 109 7.08 -14.96 -4.09
N PRO A 110 7.33 -14.64 -5.38
CA PRO A 110 8.62 -14.12 -5.77
C PRO A 110 8.94 -12.99 -4.80
N ALA A 111 10.10 -13.07 -4.12
CA ALA A 111 10.67 -11.87 -3.54
C ALA A 111 10.52 -10.82 -4.63
N ALA A 112 9.85 -9.70 -4.37
CA ALA A 112 9.80 -8.60 -5.31
C ALA A 112 11.24 -8.44 -5.78
N GLU A 113 11.47 -8.73 -7.07
CA GLU A 113 12.79 -9.05 -7.62
C GLU A 113 13.82 -8.06 -7.07
N ASP A 114 15.01 -8.52 -6.65
CA ASP A 114 16.03 -7.63 -6.08
C ASP A 114 16.18 -6.39 -6.99
N PRO A 115 15.80 -5.19 -6.53
CA PRO A 115 15.74 -4.00 -7.38
C PRO A 115 17.11 -3.52 -7.88
N ARG A 116 18.19 -4.24 -7.59
CA ARG A 116 19.58 -3.85 -7.85
C ARG A 116 20.19 -4.50 -9.09
N GLU A 117 19.55 -5.49 -9.72
CA GLU A 117 20.15 -6.20 -10.88
C GLU A 117 19.54 -5.88 -12.25
N GLN A 118 18.71 -4.84 -12.36
CA GLN A 118 18.41 -4.21 -13.66
C GLN A 118 18.89 -2.76 -13.64
N GLU A 119 20.15 -2.57 -14.07
CA GLU A 119 20.69 -1.27 -14.42
C GLU A 119 19.87 -0.64 -15.55
N GLY A 120 19.06 0.36 -15.17
CA GLY A 120 18.23 1.13 -16.09
C GLY A 120 17.43 2.27 -15.44
N GLY A 121 17.96 2.91 -14.39
CA GLY A 121 17.57 4.26 -13.91
C GLY A 121 16.15 4.47 -13.33
N ASN A 122 16.04 4.72 -12.02
CA ASN A 122 14.99 5.51 -11.32
C ASN A 122 13.60 5.66 -11.99
N GLY A 123 12.98 4.56 -12.45
CA GLY A 123 11.78 4.58 -13.29
C GLY A 123 10.46 4.88 -12.57
N PHE A 124 10.45 5.81 -11.62
CA PHE A 124 9.24 6.41 -11.07
C PHE A 124 9.47 7.90 -10.76
N ALA A 125 8.79 8.77 -11.50
CA ALA A 125 8.88 10.21 -11.34
C ALA A 125 7.48 10.82 -11.22
N ILE A 126 7.36 11.82 -10.34
CA ILE A 126 6.16 12.66 -10.23
C ILE A 126 6.58 14.10 -10.47
N ALA A 127 6.17 14.65 -11.61
CA ALA A 127 6.31 16.07 -11.88
C ALA A 127 5.08 16.81 -11.36
N GLU A 128 5.28 17.87 -10.58
CA GLU A 128 4.21 18.71 -10.06
C GLU A 128 4.19 20.05 -10.80
N ARG A 129 3.00 20.47 -11.21
CA ARG A 129 2.74 21.82 -11.74
C ARG A 129 1.54 22.42 -11.03
N GLN A 130 1.78 23.51 -10.31
CA GLN A 130 0.71 24.33 -9.75
C GLN A 130 0.04 25.15 -10.86
N LEU A 131 -1.28 25.03 -10.98
CA LEU A 131 -2.14 25.92 -11.75
C LEU A 131 -2.96 26.76 -10.76
N GLU A 132 -3.84 27.64 -11.25
CA GLU A 132 -4.56 28.62 -10.41
C GLU A 132 -5.22 27.98 -9.17
N ARG A 133 -6.14 27.03 -9.38
CA ARG A 133 -6.87 26.34 -8.29
C ARG A 133 -6.64 24.84 -8.27
N THR A 134 -5.82 24.33 -9.18
CA THR A 134 -5.65 22.91 -9.47
C THR A 134 -4.17 22.57 -9.49
N VAL A 135 -3.80 21.43 -8.93
CA VAL A 135 -2.45 20.87 -9.05
C VAL A 135 -2.48 19.76 -10.08
N LEU A 136 -1.60 19.86 -11.07
CA LEU A 136 -1.34 18.79 -12.03
C LEU A 136 -0.14 17.98 -11.54
N LEU A 137 -0.35 16.69 -11.32
CA LEU A 137 0.71 15.72 -11.05
C LEU A 137 0.84 14.79 -12.26
N THR A 138 2.01 14.76 -12.88
CA THR A 138 2.30 13.83 -13.98
C THR A 138 3.14 12.68 -13.45
N VAL A 139 2.63 11.46 -13.60
CA VAL A 139 3.30 10.23 -13.16
C VAL A 139 3.93 9.54 -14.36
N ASP A 140 5.23 9.26 -14.24
CA ASP A 140 5.99 8.44 -15.16
C ASP A 140 6.50 7.22 -14.40
N GLY A 141 6.32 6.02 -14.95
CA GLY A 141 6.79 4.78 -14.38
C GLY A 141 5.71 3.83 -13.90
N ARG A 142 6.03 3.04 -12.87
CA ARG A 142 5.14 2.00 -12.31
C ARG A 142 4.64 2.45 -10.95
N LEU A 143 3.33 2.48 -10.71
CA LEU A 143 2.77 2.81 -9.40
C LEU A 143 2.56 1.54 -8.58
N GLU A 144 3.53 1.21 -7.74
CA GLU A 144 3.62 -0.05 -7.00
C GLU A 144 3.98 0.19 -5.54
N SER A 145 3.95 -0.86 -4.72
CA SER A 145 4.10 -0.80 -3.26
C SER A 145 5.28 0.06 -2.77
N ARG A 146 6.42 0.04 -3.46
CA ARG A 146 7.62 0.82 -3.08
C ARG A 146 7.48 2.33 -3.27
N ASN A 147 6.63 2.80 -4.19
CA ASN A 147 6.53 4.20 -4.59
C ASN A 147 5.12 4.80 -4.43
N ALA A 148 4.11 3.97 -4.16
CA ALA A 148 2.78 4.39 -3.76
C ALA A 148 2.77 5.41 -2.58
N PRO A 149 3.64 5.30 -1.55
CA PRO A 149 3.74 6.32 -0.52
C PRO A 149 4.17 7.70 -1.05
N ILE A 150 5.05 7.74 -2.06
CA ILE A 150 5.57 8.98 -2.65
C ILE A 150 4.42 9.77 -3.28
N LEU A 151 3.54 9.10 -4.03
CA LEU A 151 2.34 9.73 -4.60
C LEU A 151 1.45 10.32 -3.50
N THR A 152 1.21 9.55 -2.45
CA THR A 152 0.36 9.96 -1.33
C THR A 152 0.94 11.18 -0.60
N GLU A 153 2.25 11.20 -0.36
CA GLU A 153 2.95 12.33 0.28
C GLU A 153 2.88 13.61 -0.58
N ARG A 154 3.07 13.48 -1.90
CA ARG A 154 2.97 14.63 -2.83
C ARG A 154 1.58 15.23 -2.81
N ILE A 155 0.55 14.39 -2.85
CA ILE A 155 -0.85 14.83 -2.78
C ILE A 155 -1.16 15.44 -1.41
N PHE A 156 -0.70 14.84 -0.32
CA PHE A 156 -0.88 15.39 1.01
C PHE A 156 -0.25 16.79 1.14
N ALA A 157 0.97 16.96 0.60
CA ALA A 157 1.64 18.25 0.58
C ALA A 157 0.86 19.29 -0.26
N ALA A 158 0.35 18.91 -1.43
CA ALA A 158 -0.47 19.79 -2.29
C ALA A 158 -1.77 20.23 -1.59
N VAL A 159 -2.47 19.28 -0.95
CA VAL A 159 -3.67 19.54 -0.17
C VAL A 159 -3.36 20.42 1.05
N GLY A 160 -2.23 20.20 1.72
CA GLY A 160 -1.75 21.02 2.84
C GLY A 160 -1.46 22.47 2.45
N ARG A 161 -1.07 22.72 1.18
CA ARG A 161 -0.91 24.07 0.61
C ARG A 161 -2.26 24.73 0.22
N GLY A 162 -3.39 24.06 0.45
CA GLY A 162 -4.73 24.57 0.14
C GLY A 162 -5.26 24.17 -1.23
N SER A 163 -4.51 23.38 -2.01
CA SER A 163 -4.96 22.87 -3.31
C SER A 163 -5.60 21.49 -3.16
N ALA A 164 -6.92 21.45 -3.01
CA ALA A 164 -7.67 20.18 -2.93
C ALA A 164 -8.19 19.68 -4.29
N ARG A 165 -7.90 20.38 -5.40
CA ARG A 165 -8.23 19.96 -6.76
C ARG A 165 -6.98 19.41 -7.43
N ILE A 166 -7.00 18.13 -7.77
CA ILE A 166 -5.82 17.44 -8.32
C ILE A 166 -6.17 16.71 -9.61
N VAL A 167 -5.42 16.99 -10.67
CA VAL A 167 -5.37 16.13 -11.86
C VAL A 167 -4.14 15.25 -11.74
N LEU A 168 -4.34 13.94 -11.74
CA LEU A 168 -3.26 12.97 -11.88
C LEU A 168 -3.18 12.51 -13.35
N ASP A 169 -2.18 13.00 -14.06
CA ASP A 169 -1.86 12.57 -15.43
C ASP A 169 -1.07 11.27 -15.38
N CYS A 170 -1.72 10.21 -15.85
CA CYS A 170 -1.25 8.84 -15.84
C CYS A 170 -0.71 8.40 -17.20
N GLY A 171 -0.45 9.32 -18.14
CA GLY A 171 0.01 8.98 -19.49
C GLY A 171 1.37 8.25 -19.53
N GLY A 172 2.21 8.45 -18.52
CA GLY A 172 3.47 7.72 -18.32
C GLY A 172 3.37 6.54 -17.35
N MET A 173 2.18 6.27 -16.79
CA MET A 173 1.99 5.22 -15.79
C MET A 173 1.73 3.88 -16.49
N GLY A 174 2.77 3.06 -16.64
CA GLY A 174 2.71 1.79 -17.37
C GLY A 174 2.17 0.61 -16.56
N TYR A 175 2.05 0.74 -15.24
CA TYR A 175 1.56 -0.33 -14.38
C TYR A 175 1.04 0.23 -13.05
N VAL A 176 0.07 -0.47 -12.45
CA VAL A 176 -0.42 -0.20 -11.10
C VAL A 176 -0.73 -1.51 -10.36
N ASP A 177 -0.22 -1.66 -9.13
CA ASP A 177 -0.54 -2.79 -8.23
C ASP A 177 -1.65 -2.43 -7.23
N SER A 178 -1.98 -3.35 -6.32
CA SER A 178 -2.97 -3.15 -5.27
C SER A 178 -2.62 -2.01 -4.29
N SER A 179 -1.33 -1.75 -4.05
CA SER A 179 -0.83 -0.65 -3.21
C SER A 179 -0.90 0.69 -3.94
N GLY A 180 -0.62 0.71 -5.24
CA GLY A 180 -0.81 1.87 -6.10
C GLY A 180 -2.28 2.26 -6.20
N MET A 181 -3.16 1.29 -6.43
CA MET A 181 -4.61 1.50 -6.39
C MET A 181 -5.07 2.10 -5.05
N ARG A 182 -4.52 1.61 -3.95
CA ARG A 182 -4.78 2.17 -2.62
C ARG A 182 -4.33 3.61 -2.49
N ALA A 183 -3.14 3.94 -2.95
CA ALA A 183 -2.63 5.31 -2.92
C ALA A 183 -3.56 6.27 -3.69
N LEU A 184 -4.10 5.83 -4.83
CA LEU A 184 -5.09 6.60 -5.59
C LEU A 184 -6.36 6.85 -4.76
N LEU A 185 -6.89 5.83 -4.10
CA LEU A 185 -8.13 5.96 -3.31
C LEU A 185 -7.97 6.83 -2.08
N VAL A 186 -6.88 6.64 -1.32
CA VAL A 186 -6.58 7.44 -0.14
C VAL A 186 -6.42 8.91 -0.54
N SER A 187 -5.72 9.17 -1.63
CA SER A 187 -5.52 10.51 -2.17
C SER A 187 -6.82 11.16 -2.65
N ALA A 188 -7.70 10.40 -3.33
CA ALA A 188 -9.03 10.89 -3.72
C ALA A 188 -9.87 11.29 -2.51
N LYS A 189 -9.93 10.43 -1.49
CA LYS A 189 -10.67 10.69 -0.24
C LYS A 189 -10.11 11.89 0.52
N LEU A 190 -8.79 12.06 0.53
CA LEU A 190 -8.14 13.22 1.14
C LEU A 190 -8.57 14.53 0.47
N CYS A 191 -8.59 14.57 -0.86
CA CYS A 191 -9.05 15.73 -1.62
C CYS A 191 -10.53 16.03 -1.33
N GLN A 192 -11.39 15.00 -1.32
CA GLN A 192 -12.81 15.13 -0.99
C GLN A 192 -13.03 15.67 0.43
N ALA A 193 -12.28 15.18 1.43
CA ALA A 193 -12.37 15.65 2.81
C ALA A 193 -12.01 17.13 2.98
N LYS A 194 -11.28 17.72 2.03
CA LYS A 194 -10.94 19.15 1.98
C LYS A 194 -11.81 19.96 1.00
N GLY A 195 -12.94 19.40 0.58
CA GLY A 195 -13.90 20.07 -0.32
C GLY A 195 -13.42 20.20 -1.77
N GLY A 196 -12.37 19.47 -2.14
CA GLY A 196 -11.91 19.36 -3.52
C GLY A 196 -12.17 17.98 -4.11
N ARG A 197 -11.47 17.64 -5.19
CA ARG A 197 -11.56 16.32 -5.81
C ARG A 197 -10.26 15.99 -6.54
N MET A 198 -9.99 14.70 -6.66
CA MET A 198 -8.93 14.18 -7.53
C MET A 198 -9.57 13.49 -8.74
N VAL A 199 -8.97 13.67 -9.91
CA VAL A 199 -9.37 12.98 -11.15
C VAL A 199 -8.15 12.37 -11.83
N LEU A 200 -8.35 11.31 -12.60
CA LEU A 200 -7.31 10.67 -13.41
C LEU A 200 -7.40 11.16 -14.86
N ALA A 201 -6.26 11.30 -15.52
CA ALA A 201 -6.18 11.67 -16.93
C ALA A 201 -5.25 10.73 -17.69
N ALA A 202 -5.52 10.51 -18.98
CA ALA A 202 -4.64 9.78 -19.90
C ALA A 202 -4.22 8.39 -19.40
N LEU A 203 -5.15 7.65 -18.78
CA LEU A 203 -4.88 6.28 -18.34
C LEU A 203 -4.56 5.38 -19.56
N LEU A 204 -3.39 4.73 -19.51
CA LEU A 204 -3.04 3.70 -20.47
C LEU A 204 -4.00 2.49 -20.36
N PRO A 205 -4.30 1.78 -21.47
CA PRO A 205 -5.28 0.69 -21.50
C PRO A 205 -5.04 -0.42 -20.46
N GLU A 206 -3.77 -0.74 -20.18
CA GLU A 206 -3.36 -1.76 -19.22
C GLU A 206 -3.73 -1.33 -17.79
N CYS A 207 -3.39 -0.10 -17.41
CA CYS A 207 -3.76 0.48 -16.12
C CYS A 207 -5.28 0.65 -15.99
N ARG A 208 -5.95 1.09 -17.06
CA ARG A 208 -7.41 1.23 -17.08
C ARG A 208 -8.10 -0.11 -16.80
N SER A 209 -7.64 -1.19 -17.45
CA SER A 209 -8.20 -2.53 -17.25
C SER A 209 -8.07 -3.00 -15.79
N ILE A 210 -6.94 -2.71 -15.14
CA ILE A 210 -6.72 -3.05 -13.73
C ILE A 210 -7.63 -2.21 -12.81
N ILE A 211 -7.76 -0.91 -13.08
CA ILE A 211 -8.63 0.00 -12.33
C ILE A 211 -10.11 -0.41 -12.46
N ASP A 212 -10.52 -0.79 -13.67
CA ASP A 212 -11.88 -1.28 -13.97
C ASP A 212 -12.16 -2.62 -13.29
N MET A 213 -11.24 -3.59 -13.35
CA MET A 213 -11.37 -4.86 -12.65
C MET A 213 -11.50 -4.69 -11.13
N GLY A 214 -10.82 -3.68 -10.57
CA GLY A 214 -10.95 -3.33 -9.16
C GLY A 214 -12.22 -2.53 -8.81
N GLY A 215 -13.07 -2.20 -9.79
CA GLY A 215 -14.30 -1.43 -9.60
C GLY A 215 -14.07 0.06 -9.29
N PHE A 216 -12.85 0.56 -9.49
CA PHE A 216 -12.40 1.86 -8.98
C PHE A 216 -12.78 3.04 -9.87
N THR A 217 -13.20 2.79 -11.11
CA THR A 217 -13.74 3.82 -12.01
C THR A 217 -15.06 4.41 -11.52
N SER A 218 -15.71 3.80 -10.52
CA SER A 218 -16.87 4.37 -9.82
C SER A 218 -16.52 5.40 -8.73
N VAL A 219 -15.26 5.43 -8.28
CA VAL A 219 -14.80 6.24 -7.13
C VAL A 219 -14.02 7.47 -7.56
N ILE A 220 -13.26 7.35 -8.66
CA ILE A 220 -12.40 8.42 -9.18
C ILE A 220 -12.76 8.63 -10.65
N ASP A 221 -13.21 9.85 -10.97
CA ASP A 221 -13.48 10.23 -12.35
C ASP A 221 -12.18 10.13 -13.17
N HIS A 222 -12.29 9.61 -14.38
CA HIS A 222 -11.18 9.50 -15.31
C HIS A 222 -11.54 10.10 -16.67
N TYR A 223 -10.55 10.68 -17.33
CA TYR A 223 -10.70 11.34 -18.63
C TYR A 223 -9.61 10.85 -19.59
N GLU A 224 -9.94 10.79 -20.88
CA GLU A 224 -9.00 10.33 -21.92
C GLU A 224 -7.79 11.26 -22.06
N THR A 225 -7.97 12.56 -21.81
CA THR A 225 -6.91 13.56 -21.97
C THR A 225 -6.74 14.41 -20.72
N ARG A 226 -5.52 14.91 -20.52
CA ARG A 226 -5.19 15.88 -19.47
C ARG A 226 -6.04 17.13 -19.58
N GLU A 227 -6.27 17.61 -20.80
CA GLU A 227 -7.05 18.80 -21.10
C GLU A 227 -8.51 18.61 -20.64
N ALA A 228 -9.13 17.46 -20.95
CA ALA A 228 -10.48 17.16 -20.50
C ALA A 228 -10.59 17.09 -18.97
N ALA A 229 -9.60 16.47 -18.30
CA ALA A 229 -9.56 16.41 -16.84
C ALA A 229 -9.41 17.81 -16.20
N LEU A 230 -8.56 18.67 -16.77
CA LEU A 230 -8.38 20.05 -16.32
C LEU A 230 -9.66 20.86 -16.48
N THR A 231 -10.31 20.79 -17.65
CA THR A 231 -11.60 21.47 -17.89
C THR A 231 -12.66 21.01 -16.91
N ALA A 232 -12.72 19.72 -16.59
CA ALA A 232 -13.69 19.21 -15.65
C ALA A 232 -13.47 19.75 -14.22
N LEU A 233 -12.23 20.09 -13.85
CA LEU A 233 -11.84 20.54 -12.51
C LEU A 233 -11.89 22.06 -12.31
N GLY A 234 -11.88 22.84 -13.40
CA GLY A 234 -11.96 24.31 -13.38
C GLY A 234 -10.79 24.94 -12.63
#